data_AF-A0A4Q6BLE0-F1
#
_entry.id   AF-A0A4Q6BLE0-F1
#
_cell.length_a   1.000
_cell.length_b   1.000
_cell.length_c   1.000
_cell.angle_alpha   90.00
_cell.angle_beta   90.00
_cell.angle_gamma   90.00
#
_symmetry.space_group_name_H-M   'P 1'
#
loop_
_entity.id
_entity.type
_entity.pdbx_description
1 polymer ?
#
loop_
_entity_poly.entity_id
_entity_poly.type
_entity_poly.pdbx_seq_one_letter_code
_entity_poly.pdbx_strand_id
1 'polypeptide(L)' 'MPKIEATAIEKYQLLLQKDPNSQVFAPLAEAYREIGMLKEAEVVVRAGVKRHPHFAAGFVVYARVARDME' A
#
# COMPACT_ATOMS: atom_id res chain seq x y z
N MET A 1 20.08 6.37 -6.37
CA MET A 1 18.71 5.88 -6.09
C MET A 1 18.65 4.42 -6.50
N PRO A 2 18.31 3.48 -5.60
CA PRO A 2 18.36 2.07 -5.94
C PRO A 2 17.20 1.74 -6.89
N LYS A 3 17.51 1.19 -8.06
CA LYS A 3 16.55 0.68 -9.06
C LYS A 3 15.66 -0.47 -8.55
N ILE A 4 15.92 -0.99 -7.35
CA ILE A 4 15.28 -2.20 -6.81
C ILE A 4 13.84 -1.91 -6.33
N GLU A 5 13.58 -0.75 -5.72
CA GLU A 5 12.27 -0.35 -5.18
C GLU A 5 11.16 -0.32 -6.25
N ALA A 6 11.46 0.22 -7.44
CA ALA A 6 10.49 0.36 -8.53
C ALA A 6 9.92 -0.99 -8.98
N THR A 7 10.75 -2.05 -8.97
CA THR A 7 10.33 -3.39 -9.40
C THR A 7 9.38 -4.06 -8.41
N ALA A 8 9.49 -3.74 -7.12
CA ALA A 8 8.57 -4.26 -6.10
C ALA A 8 7.19 -3.61 -6.21
N ILE A 9 7.14 -2.29 -6.42
CA ILE A 9 5.88 -1.54 -6.62
C ILE A 9 5.12 -2.07 -7.84
N GLU A 10 5.79 -2.19 -8.99
CA GLU A 10 5.17 -2.72 -10.21
C GLU A 10 4.62 -4.14 -10.00
N LYS A 11 5.36 -5.00 -9.32
CA LYS A 11 4.91 -6.36 -8.99
C LYS A 11 3.66 -6.33 -8.10
N TYR A 12 3.64 -5.51 -7.05
CA TYR A 12 2.48 -5.42 -6.16
C TYR A 12 1.27 -4.82 -6.86
N GLN A 13 1.45 -3.83 -7.72
CA GLN A 13 0.38 -3.29 -8.57
C GLN A 13 -0.22 -4.38 -9.46
N LEU A 14 0.60 -5.16 -10.16
CA LEU A 14 0.13 -6.25 -11.01
C LEU A 14 -0.61 -7.32 -10.23
N LEU A 15 -0.14 -7.66 -9.02
CA LEU A 15 -0.81 -8.62 -8.15
C LEU A 15 -2.17 -8.08 -7.69
N LEU A 16 -2.24 -6.81 -7.28
CA LEU A 16 -3.48 -6.19 -6.85
C LEU A 16 -4.49 -5.97 -8.00
N GLN A 17 -3.99 -5.71 -9.21
CA GLN A 17 -4.84 -5.64 -10.40
C GLN A 17 -5.42 -7.01 -10.77
N LYS A 18 -4.61 -8.07 -10.67
CA LYS A 18 -5.07 -9.45 -10.91
C LYS A 18 -6.04 -9.94 -9.84
N ASP A 19 -5.79 -9.58 -8.58
CA ASP A 19 -6.65 -9.91 -7.46
C ASP A 19 -6.87 -8.69 -6.54
N PRO A 20 -7.95 -7.93 -6.75
CA PRO A 20 -8.31 -6.79 -5.91
C PRO A 20 -8.65 -7.13 -4.45
N ASN A 21 -8.85 -8.41 -4.13
CA ASN A 21 -9.06 -8.92 -2.77
C ASN A 21 -7.76 -9.47 -2.15
N SER A 22 -6.62 -9.26 -2.79
CA SER A 22 -5.34 -9.64 -2.23
C SER A 22 -4.92 -8.69 -1.11
N GLN A 23 -4.32 -9.22 -0.04
CA GLN A 23 -3.70 -8.44 1.03
C GLN A 23 -2.42 -7.70 0.59
N VAL A 24 -1.98 -7.86 -0.67
CA VAL A 24 -0.83 -7.17 -1.27
C VAL A 24 -0.98 -5.65 -1.32
N PHE A 25 -2.19 -5.12 -1.07
CA PHE A 25 -2.41 -3.68 -0.90
C PHE A 25 -1.54 -3.08 0.22
N ALA A 26 -1.27 -3.83 1.29
CA ALA A 26 -0.50 -3.33 2.43
C ALA A 26 0.98 -3.08 2.06
N PRO A 27 1.74 -4.05 1.50
CA PRO A 27 3.09 -3.78 1.02
C PRO A 27 3.13 -2.78 -0.14
N LEU A 28 2.10 -2.71 -1.00
CA LEU A 28 2.03 -1.68 -2.04
C LEU A 28 1.92 -0.26 -1.44
N ALA A 29 1.02 -0.08 -0.47
CA ALA A 29 0.85 1.20 0.19
C ALA A 29 2.07 1.61 1.01
N GLU A 30 2.73 0.66 1.69
CA GLU A 30 3.97 0.95 2.42
C GLU A 30 5.08 1.37 1.46
N ALA A 31 5.24 0.70 0.31
CA ALA A 31 6.23 1.08 -0.69
C ALA A 31 5.95 2.49 -1.26
N TYR A 32 4.69 2.82 -1.56
CA TYR A 32 4.32 4.18 -1.95
C TYR A 32 4.61 5.22 -0.86
N ARG A 33 4.36 4.88 0.41
CA ARG A 33 4.68 5.74 1.56
C ARG A 33 6.17 6.03 1.63
N GLU A 34 7.01 5.00 1.49
CA GLU A 34 8.47 5.10 1.60
C GLU A 34 9.10 5.95 0.50
N ILE A 35 8.48 6.03 -0.69
CA ILE A 35 8.95 6.89 -1.79
C ILE A 35 8.26 8.27 -1.83
N GLY A 36 7.45 8.61 -0.82
CA GLY A 36 6.79 9.91 -0.69
C GLY A 36 5.51 10.08 -1.52
N MET A 37 5.01 9.01 -2.15
CA MET A 37 3.74 9.00 -2.88
C MET A 37 2.55 8.79 -1.91
N LEU A 38 2.38 9.73 -0.97
CA LEU A 38 1.47 9.58 0.16
C LEU A 38 -0.01 9.50 -0.25
N LYS A 39 -0.41 10.22 -1.30
CA LYS A 39 -1.80 10.19 -1.79
C LYS A 39 -2.16 8.83 -2.39
N GLU A 40 -1.25 8.26 -3.18
CA GLU A 40 -1.39 6.93 -3.77
C GLU A 40 -1.38 5.84 -2.68
N ALA A 41 -0.50 5.98 -1.69
CA ALA A 41 -0.50 5.12 -0.51
C ALA A 41 -1.84 5.14 0.23
N GLU A 42 -2.42 6.33 0.46
CA GLU A 42 -3.71 6.48 1.16
C GLU A 42 -4.84 5.79 0.37
N VAL A 43 -4.91 6.03 -0.94
CA VAL A 43 -5.94 5.43 -1.80
C VAL A 43 -5.88 3.91 -1.75
N VAL A 44 -4.69 3.34 -1.89
CA VAL A 44 -4.49 1.88 -1.89
C VAL A 44 -4.85 1.29 -0.52
N VAL A 45 -4.31 1.83 0.56
CA VAL A 45 -4.51 1.25 1.89
C VAL A 45 -5.95 1.41 2.37
N ARG A 46 -6.59 2.55 2.12
CA ARG A 46 -7.99 2.81 2.46
C ARG A 46 -8.93 1.86 1.71
N ALA A 47 -8.66 1.57 0.44
CA ALA A 47 -9.42 0.59 -0.31
C ALA A 47 -9.22 -0.83 0.22
N GLY A 48 -7.99 -1.20 0.56
CA GLY A 48 -7.66 -2.52 1.09
C GLY A 48 -8.27 -2.81 2.47
N VAL A 49 -8.15 -1.90 3.43
CA VAL A 49 -8.72 -2.10 4.79
C VAL A 49 -10.25 -2.17 4.76
N LYS A 50 -10.91 -1.48 3.81
CA LYS A 50 -12.36 -1.62 3.59
C LYS A 50 -12.76 -3.02 3.15
N ARG A 51 -11.94 -3.68 2.32
CA ARG A 51 -12.16 -5.07 1.86
C ARG A 51 -11.73 -6.10 2.91
N HIS A 52 -10.75 -5.76 3.73
CA HIS A 52 -10.16 -6.65 4.73
C HIS A 52 -10.23 -6.05 6.15
N PRO A 53 -11.44 -5.94 6.74
CA PRO A 53 -11.64 -5.29 8.03
C PRO A 53 -10.94 -6.00 9.21
N HIS A 54 -10.51 -7.25 9.04
CA HIS A 54 -9.80 -8.02 10.06
C HIS A 54 -8.28 -8.13 9.81
N PHE A 55 -7.76 -7.47 8.76
CA PHE A 55 -6.34 -7.54 8.44
C PHE A 55 -5.56 -6.44 9.16
N ALA A 56 -5.07 -6.77 10.36
CA ALA A 56 -4.39 -5.82 11.26
C ALA A 56 -3.22 -5.07 10.59
N ALA A 57 -2.39 -5.76 9.80
CA ALA A 57 -1.25 -5.15 9.13
C ALA A 57 -1.67 -4.02 8.16
N GLY A 58 -2.84 -4.14 7.51
CA GLY A 58 -3.39 -3.08 6.67
C GLY A 58 -3.70 -1.80 7.45
N PHE A 59 -4.25 -1.93 8.67
CA PHE A 59 -4.51 -0.77 9.53
C PHE A 59 -3.23 -0.15 10.10
N VAL A 60 -2.19 -0.95 10.38
CA VAL A 60 -0.87 -0.43 10.78
C VAL A 60 -0.27 0.44 9.68
N VAL A 61 -0.30 -0.03 8.43
CA VAL A 61 0.16 0.76 7.28
C VAL A 61 -0.71 2.01 7.11
N TYR A 62 -2.03 1.90 7.27
CA TYR A 62 -2.92 3.05 7.15
C TYR A 62 -2.59 4.14 8.18
N ALA A 63 -2.34 3.77 9.44
CA ALA A 63 -1.94 4.71 10.48
C ALA A 63 -0.61 5.41 10.16
N ARG A 64 0.37 4.69 9.59
CA ARG A 64 1.65 5.27 9.18
C ARG A 64 1.47 6.26 8.03
N VAL A 65 0.69 5.91 7.01
CA VAL A 65 0.38 6.80 5.89
C VAL A 65 -0.33 8.06 6.40
N ALA A 66 -1.32 7.92 7.28
CA ALA A 66 -2.05 9.06 7.85
C ALA A 66 -1.13 9.99 8.64
N ARG A 67 -0.24 9.44 9.48
CA ARG A 67 0.76 10.21 10.23
C ARG A 67 1.71 10.99 9.32
N ASP A 68 2.16 10.38 8.22
CA ASP A 68 3.13 11.02 7.32
C ASP A 68 2.49 12.11 6.44
N MET A 69 1.15 12.20 6.38
CA MET A 69 0.41 13.25 5.67
C MET A 69 0.16 14.53 6.50
N GLU A 70 0.37 14.48 7.81
CA GLU A 70 0.29 15.65 8.72
C GLU A 70 1.53 16.55 8.59
#